data_AF-A0A661NUC5-F1
#
_entry.id   AF-A0A661NUC5-F1
#
_cell.length_a   1.000
_cell.length_b   1.000
_cell.length_c   1.000
_cell.angle_alpha   90.00
_cell.angle_beta   90.00
_cell.angle_gamma   90.00
#
_symmetry.space_group_name_H-M   'P 1'
#
loop_
_entity.id
_entity.type
_entity.pdbx_description
1 polymer ?
#
loop_
_entity_poly.entity_id
_entity_poly.type
_entity_poly.pdbx_seq_one_letter_code
_entity_poly.pdbx_strand_id
1 'polypeptide(L)'
;MLRKLRGRRGQGMTEYIIIVALIAIAAIGVVGLFGDNIRDLFATSANALAGKENVESKAVTANKKLFDHKNLKKFATENEPNE
;
A
#
# COMPACT_ATOMS: atom_id res chain seq x y z
N MET A 1 -25.96 19.01 39.96
CA MET A 1 -24.88 19.73 39.25
C MET A 1 -23.77 18.73 38.90
N LEU A 2 -23.84 18.07 37.74
CA LEU A 2 -22.89 17.03 37.34
C LEU A 2 -21.64 17.67 36.73
N ARG A 3 -20.56 17.75 37.52
CA ARG A 3 -19.27 18.28 37.09
C ARG A 3 -18.61 17.28 36.13
N LYS A 4 -18.73 17.54 34.82
CA LYS A 4 -18.04 16.81 33.76
C LYS A 4 -16.53 16.89 34.04
N LEU A 5 -15.91 15.75 34.36
CA LEU A 5 -14.47 15.64 34.57
C LEU A 5 -13.74 15.92 33.26
N ARG A 6 -13.41 17.19 33.01
CA ARG A 6 -12.57 17.60 31.87
C ARG A 6 -11.11 17.43 32.28
N GLY A 7 -10.67 16.19 32.43
CA GLY A 7 -9.28 15.83 32.65
C GLY A 7 -8.49 15.93 31.35
N ARG A 8 -8.12 17.14 30.93
CA ARG A 8 -7.16 17.38 29.84
C ARG A 8 -5.75 17.42 30.39
N ARG A 9 -5.24 16.30 30.88
CA ARG A 9 -3.81 16.14 31.19
C ARG A 9 -3.30 14.98 30.36
N GLY A 10 -2.70 15.33 29.22
CA GLY A 10 -2.36 14.37 28.15
C GLY A 10 -2.86 14.75 26.75
N GLN A 11 -3.33 15.98 26.50
CA GLN A 11 -3.54 16.48 25.12
C GLN A 11 -2.18 16.75 24.43
N GLY A 12 -1.26 15.78 24.54
CA GLY A 12 0.10 15.90 24.07
C GLY A 12 0.10 15.88 22.56
N MET A 13 0.65 16.94 21.96
CA MET A 13 0.99 16.98 20.54
C MET A 13 1.66 15.66 20.11
N THR A 14 2.46 15.07 21.00
CA THR A 14 3.13 13.77 20.83
C THR A 14 2.18 12.58 20.66
N GLU A 15 1.07 12.48 21.39
CA GLU A 15 0.13 11.35 21.24
C GLU A 15 -0.51 11.36 19.84
N TYR A 16 -0.91 12.55 19.39
CA TYR A 16 -1.39 12.74 18.03
C TYR A 16 -0.31 12.44 16.99
N ILE A 17 0.93 12.87 17.19
CA ILE A 17 2.04 12.57 16.29
C ILE A 17 2.29 11.07 16.19
N ILE A 18 2.24 10.34 17.31
CA ILE A 18 2.44 8.88 17.31
C ILE A 18 1.31 8.19 16.52
N ILE A 19 0.05 8.55 16.76
CA ILE A 19 -1.09 7.96 16.02
C ILE A 19 -0.98 8.27 14.52
N VAL A 20 -0.62 9.50 14.16
CA VAL A 20 -0.43 9.90 12.75
C VAL A 20 0.71 9.11 12.11
N ALA A 21 1.83 8.92 12.81
CA ALA A 21 2.95 8.13 12.31
C ALA A 21 2.55 6.66 12.05
N LEU A 22 1.75 6.06 12.94
CA LEU A 22 1.24 4.70 12.76
C LEU A 22 0.30 4.59 11.56
N ILE A 23 -0.60 5.55 11.38
CA ILE A 23 -1.50 5.60 10.22
C ILE A 23 -0.70 5.80 8.93
N ALA A 24 0.33 6.65 8.92
CA ALA A 24 1.16 6.90 7.75
C ALA A 24 1.89 5.63 7.28
N ILE A 25 2.46 4.86 8.21
CA ILE A 25 3.12 3.59 7.90
C ILE A 25 2.11 2.59 7.32
N ALA A 26 0.93 2.46 7.94
CA ALA A 26 -0.14 1.60 7.44
C ALA A 26 -0.60 2.03 6.03
N ALA A 27 -0.74 3.34 5.79
CA ALA A 27 -1.14 3.90 4.51
C ALA A 27 -0.13 3.61 3.40
N ILE A 28 1.18 3.73 3.67
CA ILE A 28 2.23 3.34 2.71
C ILE A 28 2.07 1.87 2.33
N GLY A 29 1.84 0.99 3.31
CA GLY A 29 1.62 -0.44 3.06
C GLY A 29 0.37 -0.70 2.20
N VAL A 30 -0.77 -0.11 2.55
CA VAL A 30 -2.02 -0.30 1.81
C VAL A 30 -1.93 0.27 0.39
N VAL A 31 -1.39 1.48 0.22
CA VAL A 31 -1.26 2.11 -1.10
C VAL A 31 -0.23 1.36 -1.96
N GLY A 32 0.88 0.89 -1.39
CA GLY A 32 1.86 0.09 -2.13
C GLY A 32 1.32 -1.28 -2.56
N LEU A 33 0.50 -1.93 -1.73
CA LEU A 33 -0.04 -3.26 -2.04
C LEU A 33 -1.29 -3.23 -2.93
N PHE A 34 -2.15 -2.22 -2.76
CA PHE A 34 -3.46 -2.16 -3.43
C PHE A 34 -3.58 -1.02 -4.45
N GLY A 35 -2.67 -0.03 -4.44
CA GLY A 35 -2.74 1.15 -5.30
C GLY A 35 -2.67 0.81 -6.78
N ASP A 36 -1.80 -0.11 -7.17
CA ASP A 36 -1.68 -0.56 -8.57
C ASP A 36 -2.96 -1.26 -9.05
N ASN A 37 -3.55 -2.13 -8.22
CA ASN A 37 -4.81 -2.81 -8.55
C ASN A 37 -5.98 -1.84 -8.68
N ILE A 38 -6.07 -0.85 -7.79
CA ILE A 38 -7.10 0.19 -7.85
C ILE A 38 -6.90 1.03 -9.12
N ARG A 39 -5.67 1.42 -9.43
CA ARG A 39 -5.33 2.20 -10.63
C ARG A 39 -5.70 1.44 -11.91
N ASP A 40 -5.38 0.16 -11.98
CA ASP A 40 -5.70 -0.68 -13.13
C ASP A 40 -7.22 -0.81 -13.32
N LEU A 41 -7.97 -0.98 -12.23
CA LEU A 41 -9.43 -1.02 -12.29
C LEU A 41 -10.01 0.29 -12.86
N PHE A 42 -9.55 1.43 -12.35
CA PHE A 42 -9.97 2.74 -12.87
C PHE A 42 -9.58 2.94 -14.35
N ALA A 43 -8.38 2.51 -14.74
CA ALA A 43 -7.93 2.58 -16.11
C ALA A 43 -8.78 1.68 -17.02
N THR A 44 -9.14 0.48 -16.57
CA THR A 44 -10.05 -0.41 -17.29
C THR A 44 -11.43 0.23 -17.46
N SER A 45 -12.02 0.77 -16.39
CA SER A 45 -13.31 1.44 -16.45
C SER A 45 -13.30 2.66 -17.37
N ALA A 46 -12.24 3.48 -17.31
CA ALA A 46 -12.10 4.64 -18.18
C ALA A 46 -11.95 4.25 -19.66
N ASN A 47 -11.17 3.21 -19.97
CA ASN A 47 -11.02 2.72 -21.33
C ASN A 47 -12.30 2.06 -21.88
N ALA A 48 -13.03 1.32 -21.03
CA ALA A 48 -14.33 0.75 -21.40
C ALA A 48 -15.35 1.85 -21.70
N LEU A 49 -15.39 2.91 -20.88
CA LEU A 49 -16.23 4.08 -21.14
C LEU A 49 -15.83 4.83 -22.41
N ALA A 50 -14.54 4.83 -22.76
CA ALA A 50 -14.02 5.38 -24.01
C ALA A 50 -14.28 4.48 -25.24
N GLY A 51 -15.05 3.39 -25.09
CA GLY A 51 -15.46 2.51 -26.19
C GLY A 51 -14.41 1.50 -26.64
N LYS A 52 -13.37 1.25 -25.82
CA LYS A 52 -12.41 0.17 -26.11
C LYS A 52 -12.98 -1.17 -25.64
N GLU A 53 -13.30 -2.07 -26.57
CA GLU A 53 -13.95 -3.35 -26.28
C GLU A 53 -13.03 -4.42 -25.67
N ASN A 54 -11.71 -4.31 -25.84
CA ASN A 54 -10.74 -5.35 -25.42
C ASN A 54 -9.79 -4.84 -24.33
N VAL A 55 -10.33 -4.37 -23.21
CA VAL A 55 -9.51 -3.94 -22.08
C VAL A 55 -9.34 -5.09 -21.10
N GLU A 56 -8.32 -5.90 -21.35
CA GLU A 56 -7.92 -6.95 -20.42
C GLU A 56 -7.43 -6.29 -19.12
N SER A 57 -8.16 -6.49 -18.02
CA SER A 57 -7.78 -5.93 -16.72
C SER A 57 -6.54 -6.67 -16.22
N LYS A 58 -5.40 -5.98 -16.22
CA LYS A 58 -4.13 -6.48 -15.67
C LYS A 58 -4.07 -6.37 -14.14
N ALA A 59 -5.21 -6.12 -13.48
CA ALA A 59 -5.32 -6.16 -12.04
C ALA A 59 -4.65 -7.44 -11.54
N VAL A 60 -3.57 -7.24 -10.79
CA VAL A 60 -2.62 -8.29 -10.47
C VAL A 60 -3.34 -9.30 -9.58
N THR A 61 -3.79 -10.42 -10.16
CA THR A 61 -3.80 -11.70 -9.44
C THR A 61 -2.39 -11.81 -8.89
N ALA A 62 -2.23 -11.87 -7.56
CA ALA A 62 -0.96 -11.83 -6.84
C ALA A 62 0.06 -12.85 -7.41
N ASN A 63 0.67 -12.51 -8.54
CA ASN A 63 1.46 -13.38 -9.38
C ASN A 63 2.86 -12.83 -9.30
N LYS A 64 3.74 -13.61 -8.69
CA LYS A 64 5.19 -13.76 -8.92
C LYS A 64 6.06 -12.51 -9.11
N LYS A 65 5.66 -11.51 -9.90
CA LYS A 65 6.34 -10.23 -10.16
C LYS A 65 6.65 -9.41 -8.89
N LEU A 66 5.78 -9.42 -7.89
CA LEU A 66 6.04 -8.83 -6.57
C LEU A 66 7.18 -9.55 -5.82
N PHE A 67 7.36 -10.85 -6.07
CA PHE A 67 8.45 -11.67 -5.53
C PHE A 67 9.68 -11.74 -6.46
N ASP A 68 9.56 -11.32 -7.72
CA ASP A 68 10.66 -11.28 -8.69
C ASP A 68 11.49 -9.98 -8.56
N HIS A 69 11.03 -9.00 -7.79
CA HIS A 69 11.82 -7.83 -7.42
C HIS A 69 12.81 -8.19 -6.30
N LYS A 70 14.03 -8.53 -6.71
CA LYS A 70 15.29 -8.61 -5.93
C LYS A 70 15.10 -8.63 -4.40
N ASN A 71 14.57 -9.74 -3.91
CA ASN A 71 14.48 -10.05 -2.49
C ASN A 71 15.81 -10.62 -1.98
N LEU A 72 16.00 -10.62 -0.66
CA LEU A 72 17.22 -11.10 0.02
C LEU A 72 17.67 -12.49 -0.45
N LYS A 73 16.72 -13.35 -0.81
CA LYS A 73 16.98 -14.69 -1.35
C LYS A 73 17.71 -14.64 -2.71
N LYS A 74 17.38 -13.66 -3.57
CA LYS A 74 17.99 -13.47 -4.89
C LYS A 74 19.44 -12.97 -4.78
N PHE A 75 19.74 -12.11 -3.80
CA PHE A 75 21.11 -11.68 -3.52
C PHE A 75 22.02 -12.83 -3.03
N ALA A 76 21.47 -13.79 -2.29
CA ALA A 76 22.24 -14.95 -1.84
C ALA A 76 22.58 -15.92 -2.97
N THR A 77 21.72 -16.03 -3.99
CA THR A 77 21.87 -16.99 -5.10
C THR A 77 22.57 -16.41 -6.34
N GLU A 78 22.57 -15.09 -6.55
CA GLU A 78 23.23 -14.44 -7.72
C GLU A 78 24.74 -14.20 -7.53
N ASN A 79 25.31 -14.60 -6.40
CA ASN A 79 26.72 -14.39 -6.09
C ASN A 79 27.53 -15.70 -6.03
N GLU A 80 26.98 -16.80 -6.56
CA GLU A 80 27.76 -18.00 -6.81
C GLU A 80 28.69 -17.73 -8.00
N PRO A 81 30.02 -17.95 -7.86
CA PRO A 81 30.95 -17.76 -8.95
C PRO A 81 30.59 -18.73 -10.07
N ASN A 82 30.34 -18.19 -11.26
CA ASN A 82 30.10 -18.97 -12.46
C ASN A 82 31.33 -19.86 -12.70
N GLU A 83 31.19 -21.18 -12.58
CA GLU A 83 32.17 -22.15 -13.10
C GLU A 83 32.19 -22.13 -14.63
#